data_AF-A0A8S4S0M3-F1
#
_entry.id   AF-A0A8S4S0M3-F1
#
_cell.length_a   1.000
_cell.length_b   1.000
_cell.length_c   1.000
_cell.angle_alpha   90.00
_cell.angle_beta   90.00
_cell.angle_gamma   90.00
#
_symmetry.space_group_name_H-M   'P 1'
#
loop_
_entity.id
_entity.type
_entity.pdbx_description
1 polymer ?
#
loop_
_entity_poly.entity_id
_entity_poly.type
_entity_poly.pdbx_seq_one_letter_code
_entity_poly.pdbx_strand_id
1 'polypeptide(L)'
;MSQTFLLEPDIIAAAENVMPDLNNELVLAKNFLKQQCAATGDTLYDHLVDVIHKILSQKPPDVVDQFEQYSWEVKNEKFRPNFDLLNDIYRSPEQLQLVRRVEEMFQVSLYALL
;
A
#
# COMPACT_ATOMS: atom_id res chain seq x y z
N MET A 1 21.13 27.94 -14.85
CA MET A 1 19.85 28.16 -15.56
C MET A 1 19.25 26.79 -15.84
N SER A 2 18.32 26.32 -15.01
CA SER A 2 17.74 24.99 -15.12
C SER A 2 16.75 24.97 -16.29
N GLN A 3 17.05 24.23 -17.35
CA GLN A 3 16.12 23.99 -18.45
C GLN A 3 14.99 23.07 -17.95
N THR A 4 13.87 23.69 -17.60
CA THR A 4 12.60 22.99 -17.44
C THR A 4 12.18 22.48 -18.81
N PHE A 5 12.36 21.18 -19.06
CA PHE A 5 11.77 20.52 -20.23
C PHE A 5 10.25 20.47 -20.03
N LEU A 6 9.58 21.54 -20.42
CA LEU A 6 8.15 21.51 -20.74
C LEU A 6 8.02 20.61 -21.97
N LEU A 7 7.63 19.35 -21.74
CA LEU A 7 7.22 18.46 -22.82
C LEU A 7 5.89 19.03 -23.36
N GLU A 8 5.97 19.74 -24.49
CA GLU A 8 4.83 20.29 -25.19
C GLU A 8 3.88 19.17 -25.66
N PRO A 9 2.56 19.40 -25.67
CA PRO A 9 1.55 18.42 -26.06
C PRO A 9 1.73 17.87 -27.49
N ASP A 10 2.46 18.58 -28.34
CA ASP A 10 2.73 18.18 -29.73
C ASP A 10 3.75 17.03 -29.84
N ILE A 11 4.61 16.80 -28.83
CA ILE A 11 5.54 15.66 -28.83
C ILE A 11 4.78 14.33 -28.66
N ILE A 12 3.68 14.34 -27.90
CA ILE A 12 2.84 13.16 -27.69
C ILE A 12 2.10 12.80 -28.97
N ALA A 13 1.58 13.80 -29.71
CA ALA A 13 0.88 13.58 -30.98
C ALA A 13 1.83 13.19 -32.13
N ALA A 14 3.07 13.69 -32.15
CA ALA A 14 4.07 13.29 -33.14
C ALA A 14 4.59 11.85 -32.91
N ALA A 15 4.65 11.39 -31.66
CA ALA A 15 5.06 10.02 -31.35
C ALA A 15 4.02 8.95 -31.74
N GLU A 16 2.72 9.29 -31.77
CA GLU A 16 1.65 8.34 -32.13
C GLU A 16 1.75 7.79 -33.55
N ASN A 17 2.43 8.50 -34.47
CA ASN A 17 2.56 8.07 -35.88
C ASN A 17 3.98 7.68 -36.32
N VAL A 18 5.00 7.80 -35.46
CA VAL A 18 6.40 7.64 -35.89
C VAL A 18 6.93 6.22 -35.68
N MET A 19 6.46 5.44 -34.69
CA MET A 19 6.85 4.03 -34.55
C MET A 19 5.77 3.23 -33.80
N PRO A 20 4.90 2.47 -34.49
CA PRO A 20 3.89 1.63 -33.83
C PRO A 20 4.53 0.58 -32.91
N ASP A 21 5.75 0.15 -33.23
CA ASP A 21 6.51 -0.84 -32.46
C ASP A 21 6.98 -0.29 -31.09
N LEU A 22 7.51 0.94 -31.07
CA LEU A 22 7.93 1.61 -29.85
C LEU A 22 6.74 1.91 -28.93
N ASN A 23 5.60 2.29 -29.50
CA ASN A 23 4.38 2.53 -28.73
C ASN A 23 3.85 1.21 -28.12
N ASN A 24 3.93 0.11 -28.86
CA ASN A 24 3.57 -1.21 -28.34
C ASN A 24 4.50 -1.67 -27.22
N GLU A 25 5.82 -1.51 -27.35
CA GLU A 25 6.78 -1.83 -26.29
C GLU A 25 6.55 -0.99 -25.03
N LEU A 26 6.26 0.30 -25.17
CA LEU A 26 5.98 1.19 -24.05
C LEU A 26 4.69 0.80 -23.33
N VAL A 27 3.65 0.43 -24.08
CA VAL A 27 2.39 -0.09 -23.52
C VAL A 27 2.62 -1.43 -22.80
N LEU A 28 3.41 -2.34 -23.38
CA LEU A 28 3.76 -3.61 -22.75
C LEU A 28 4.55 -3.41 -21.46
N ALA A 29 5.55 -2.53 -21.47
CA ALA A 29 6.34 -2.17 -20.29
C ALA A 29 5.45 -1.56 -19.19
N LYS A 30 4.54 -0.64 -19.56
CA LYS A 30 3.61 -0.03 -18.60
C LYS A 30 2.65 -1.07 -18.01
N ASN A 31 2.14 -1.99 -18.83
CA ASN A 31 1.29 -3.08 -18.36
C ASN A 31 2.05 -4.02 -17.42
N PHE A 32 3.32 -4.31 -17.71
CA PHE A 32 4.19 -5.08 -16.82
C PHE A 32 4.41 -4.39 -15.47
N LEU A 33 4.70 -3.08 -15.46
CA LEU A 33 4.86 -2.30 -14.21
C LEU A 33 3.57 -2.19 -13.39
N LYS A 34 2.42 -2.25 -14.07
CA LYS A 34 1.08 -2.26 -13.45
C LYS A 34 0.63 -3.65 -13.00
N GLN A 35 1.42 -4.70 -13.21
CA GLN A 35 1.10 -6.00 -12.66
C GLN A 35 1.11 -5.92 -11.13
N GLN A 36 0.03 -6.38 -10.54
CA GLN A 36 -0.15 -6.33 -9.10
C GLN A 36 0.79 -7.33 -8.43
N CYS A 37 1.54 -6.86 -7.44
CA CYS A 37 2.37 -7.75 -6.66
C CYS A 37 1.47 -8.54 -5.69
N ALA A 38 1.48 -9.87 -5.79
CA ALA A 38 0.60 -10.75 -4.99
C ALA A 38 0.80 -10.60 -3.47
N ALA A 39 1.97 -10.14 -3.03
CA ALA A 39 2.30 -9.96 -1.62
C ALA A 39 1.77 -8.66 -1.01
N THR A 40 1.61 -7.61 -1.83
CA THR A 40 1.29 -6.24 -1.38
C THR A 40 -0.05 -5.74 -1.84
N GLY A 41 -0.59 -6.29 -2.94
CA GLY A 41 -1.74 -5.70 -3.63
C GLY A 41 -1.42 -4.35 -4.31
N ASP A 42 -0.18 -3.88 -4.26
CA ASP A 42 0.29 -2.63 -4.88
C ASP A 42 1.02 -2.93 -6.19
N THR A 43 1.01 -1.97 -7.11
CA THR A 43 1.75 -2.09 -8.38
C THR A 43 3.09 -1.38 -8.25
N LEU A 44 4.11 -1.86 -8.99
CA LEU A 44 5.41 -1.17 -9.02
C LEU A 44 5.26 0.23 -9.62
N TYR A 45 4.37 0.40 -10.60
CA TYR A 45 4.03 1.68 -11.19
C TYR A 45 3.57 2.68 -10.13
N ASP A 46 2.58 2.31 -9.31
CA ASP A 46 2.02 3.22 -8.30
C ASP A 46 3.05 3.51 -7.20
N HIS A 47 3.83 2.51 -6.78
CA HIS A 47 4.92 2.72 -5.83
C HIS A 47 5.96 3.74 -6.31
N LEU A 48 6.41 3.62 -7.57
CA LEU A 48 7.37 4.57 -8.15
C LEU A 48 6.78 5.98 -8.30
N VAL A 49 5.50 6.09 -8.66
CA VAL A 49 4.81 7.38 -8.75
C VAL A 49 4.80 8.08 -7.39
N ASP A 50 4.52 7.36 -6.31
CA ASP A 50 4.49 7.94 -4.97
C ASP A 50 5.89 8.37 -4.48
N VAL A 51 6.91 7.57 -4.76
CA VAL A 51 8.30 7.91 -4.46
C VAL A 51 8.72 9.18 -5.20
N ILE A 52 8.44 9.26 -6.50
CA ILE A 52 8.75 10.44 -7.31
C ILE A 52 7.96 11.66 -6.81
N HIS A 53 6.68 11.53 -6.49
CA HIS A 53 5.88 12.62 -5.92
C HIS A 53 6.48 13.16 -4.61
N LYS A 54 6.94 12.25 -3.74
CA LYS A 54 7.54 12.62 -2.45
C LYS A 54 8.87 13.35 -2.64
N ILE A 55 9.71 12.87 -3.54
CA ILE A 55 10.96 13.53 -3.93
C ILE A 55 10.70 14.91 -4.53
N LEU A 56 9.74 15.03 -5.45
CA LEU A 56 9.40 16.31 -6.08
C LEU A 56 8.85 17.33 -5.09
N SER A 57 8.12 16.87 -4.09
CA SER A 57 7.55 17.71 -3.04
C SER A 57 8.60 18.21 -2.05
N GLN A 58 9.56 17.35 -1.66
CA GLN A 58 10.60 17.69 -0.70
C GLN A 58 11.82 18.37 -1.34
N LYS A 59 12.05 18.15 -2.64
CA LYS A 59 13.15 18.68 -3.45
C LYS A 59 14.51 18.64 -2.71
N PRO A 60 14.96 17.44 -2.31
CA PRO A 60 16.22 17.29 -1.59
C PRO A 60 17.42 17.60 -2.51
N PRO A 61 18.57 18.01 -1.94
CA PRO A 61 19.77 18.30 -2.70
C PRO A 61 20.37 17.06 -3.38
N ASP A 62 20.40 15.92 -2.68
CA ASP A 62 20.98 14.66 -3.17
C ASP A 62 19.89 13.59 -3.32
N VAL A 63 19.17 13.66 -4.44
CA VAL A 63 18.03 12.78 -4.73
C VAL A 63 18.46 11.31 -4.86
N VAL A 64 19.63 11.04 -5.44
CA VAL A 64 20.10 9.68 -5.73
C VAL A 64 20.39 8.91 -4.44
N ASP A 65 21.12 9.53 -3.51
CA ASP A 65 21.47 8.90 -2.22
C ASP A 65 20.25 8.74 -1.32
N GLN A 66 19.30 9.67 -1.39
CA GLN A 66 18.08 9.63 -0.58
C GLN A 66 16.96 8.80 -1.23
N PHE A 67 17.10 8.38 -2.49
CA PHE A 67 16.08 7.64 -3.21
C PHE A 67 15.68 6.35 -2.50
N GLU A 68 16.67 5.60 -2.00
CA GLU A 68 16.42 4.36 -1.25
C GLU A 68 15.62 4.64 0.03
N GLN A 69 15.96 5.72 0.75
CA GLN A 69 15.23 6.15 1.94
C GLN A 69 13.78 6.51 1.59
N TYR A 70 13.53 7.28 0.53
CA TYR A 70 12.17 7.62 0.11
C TYR A 70 11.36 6.39 -0.31
N SER A 71 11.98 5.44 -1.01
CA SER A 71 11.33 4.17 -1.36
C SER A 71 10.90 3.40 -0.11
N TRP A 72 11.77 3.39 0.92
CA TRP A 72 11.49 2.73 2.18
C TRP A 72 10.38 3.44 2.97
N GLU A 73 10.41 4.77 3.01
CA GLU A 73 9.38 5.55 3.69
C GLU A 73 8.00 5.39 3.04
N VAL A 74 7.90 5.48 1.71
CA VAL A 74 6.64 5.26 0.98
C VAL A 74 6.13 3.84 1.22
N LYS A 75 7.02 2.85 1.18
CA LYS A 75 6.67 1.47 1.49
C LYS A 75 6.15 1.37 2.93
N ASN A 76 6.85 1.96 3.91
CA ASN A 76 6.44 1.92 5.31
C ASN A 76 5.11 2.67 5.54
N GLU A 77 4.85 3.77 4.85
CA GLU A 77 3.56 4.49 4.91
C GLU A 77 2.40 3.65 4.37
N LYS A 78 2.60 2.95 3.25
CA LYS A 78 1.60 2.04 2.68
C LYS A 78 1.39 0.77 3.50
N PHE A 79 2.46 0.25 4.09
CA PHE A 79 2.45 -0.97 4.90
C PHE A 79 2.19 -0.73 6.37
N ARG A 80 2.09 0.53 6.81
CA ARG A 80 1.52 0.80 8.13
C ARG A 80 0.17 0.12 8.11
N PRO A 81 -0.04 -0.94 8.91
CA PRO A 81 -1.38 -1.43 9.08
C PRO A 81 -2.12 -0.21 9.59
N ASN A 82 -3.07 0.29 8.80
CA ASN A 82 -4.12 1.11 9.37
C ASN A 82 -4.53 0.32 10.60
N PHE A 83 -4.24 0.83 11.78
CA PHE A 83 -4.56 0.22 13.08
C PHE A 83 -6.09 0.22 13.30
N ASP A 84 -6.83 0.29 12.20
CA ASP A 84 -8.24 0.58 12.00
C ASP A 84 -8.85 -0.36 10.95
N LEU A 85 -8.09 -1.33 10.42
CA LEU A 85 -8.72 -2.59 10.05
C LEU A 85 -8.80 -3.39 11.34
N LEU A 86 -10.02 -3.47 11.87
CA LEU A 86 -10.47 -4.46 12.84
C LEU A 86 -9.93 -5.83 12.44
N ASN A 87 -8.68 -6.12 12.80
CA ASN A 87 -8.25 -7.49 13.01
C ASN A 87 -9.27 -8.02 14.01
N ASP A 88 -9.83 -9.17 13.68
CA ASP A 88 -10.88 -9.91 14.37
C ASP A 88 -10.41 -10.38 15.76
N ILE A 89 -9.81 -9.46 16.53
CA ILE A 89 -9.42 -9.59 17.92
C ILE A 89 -10.75 -9.58 18.65
N TYR A 90 -11.34 -10.76 18.80
CA TYR A 90 -12.44 -11.00 19.70
C TYR A 90 -12.01 -10.53 21.10
N ARG A 91 -12.40 -9.31 21.47
CA ARG A 91 -12.42 -8.89 22.86
C ARG A 91 -13.68 -9.48 23.47
N SER A 92 -13.51 -10.47 24.34
CA SER A 92 -14.61 -10.96 25.16
C SER A 92 -15.25 -9.79 25.93
N PRO A 93 -16.57 -9.61 25.87
CA PRO A 93 -17.26 -8.63 26.72
C PRO A 93 -16.95 -8.89 28.20
N GLU A 94 -16.82 -7.85 29.02
CA GLU A 94 -16.54 -7.99 30.45
C GLU A 94 -17.60 -8.84 31.16
N GLN A 95 -18.85 -8.79 30.67
CA GLN A 95 -19.96 -9.58 31.18
C GLN A 95 -19.77 -11.09 30.96
N LEU A 96 -18.92 -11.51 30.01
CA LEU A 96 -18.67 -12.93 29.73
C LEU A 96 -17.98 -13.63 30.91
N GLN A 97 -17.11 -12.92 31.64
CA GLN A 97 -16.47 -13.47 32.84
C GLN A 97 -17.48 -13.67 33.97
N LEU A 98 -18.43 -12.75 34.11
CA LEU A 98 -19.50 -12.86 35.11
C LEU A 98 -20.41 -14.06 34.81
N VAL A 99 -20.83 -14.24 33.55
CA VAL A 99 -21.68 -15.37 33.14
C VAL A 99 -20.97 -16.71 33.36
N ARG A 100 -19.68 -16.83 33.02
CA ARG A 100 -18.91 -18.06 33.25
C ARG A 100 -18.84 -18.44 34.73
N ARG A 101 -18.58 -17.47 35.62
CA ARG A 101 -18.55 -17.72 37.06
C ARG A 101 -19.90 -18.21 37.59
N VAL A 102 -20.99 -17.63 37.08
CA VAL A 102 -22.35 -18.03 37.46
C VAL A 102 -22.67 -19.44 36.95
N GLU A 103 -22.30 -19.77 35.70
CA GLU A 103 -22.45 -21.11 35.12
C GLU A 103 -21.72 -22.19 35.94
N GLU A 104 -20.47 -21.93 36.34
CA GLU A 104 -19.69 -22.83 37.20
C GLU A 104 -20.41 -23.14 38.52
N MET A 105 -21.05 -22.14 39.13
CA MET A 105 -21.82 -22.33 40.38
C MET A 105 -23.05 -23.23 40.18
N PHE A 106 -23.71 -23.14 39.03
CA PHE A 106 -24.86 -23.99 38.71
C PHE A 106 -24.48 -25.42 38.35
N GLN A 107 -23.32 -25.64 37.73
CA GLN A 107 -22.84 -26.99 37.44
C GLN A 107 -22.47 -27.75 38.72
N VAL A 108 -21.76 -27.11 39.66
CA VAL A 108 -21.39 -27.75 40.94
C VAL A 108 -22.62 -28.11 41.79
N SER A 109 -23.67 -27.28 41.73
CA SER A 109 -24.95 -27.50 42.42
C SER A 109 -25.71 -28.73 41.89
N LEU A 110 -25.69 -28.96 40.57
CA LEU A 110 -26.39 -30.10 39.96
C LEU A 110 -25.76 -31.45 40.30
N TYR A 111 -24.42 -31.53 40.39
CA TYR A 111 -23.72 -32.76 40.77
C TYR A 111 -23.77 -33.07 42.27
N ALA A 112 -24.17 -32.11 43.11
CA ALA A 112 -24.37 -32.32 44.56
C ALA A 112 -25.78 -32.79 44.93
N LEU A 113 -26.70 -32.84 43.96
CA LEU A 113 -28.12 -33.22 44.12
C LEU A 113 -28.48 -34.56 43.46
N LEU A 114 -27.49 -35.29 42.92
CA LEU A 114 -27.58 -36.66 42.41
C LEU A 114 -26.75 -37.60 43.29
#